data_AF-A0A2J8PVJ2-F1
#
_entry.id   AF-A0A2J8PVJ2-F1
#
_cell.length_a   1.000
_cell.length_b   1.000
_cell.length_c   1.000
_cell.angle_alpha   90.00
_cell.angle_beta   90.00
_cell.angle_gamma   90.00
#
_symmetry.space_group_name_H-M   'P 1'
#
loop_
_entity.id
_entity.type
_entity.pdbx_description
1 polymer ?
#
loop_
_entity_poly.entity_id
_entity_poly.type
_entity_poly.pdbx_seq_one_letter_code
_entity_poly.pdbx_strand_id
1 'polypeptide(L)' 'MSGQTLTDRIAAAQYSVTGSAVARAVCKATTHEVMGPKKKHLDYLIQATNETNVNIPQMADTLFER' A
#
# COMPACT_ATOMS: atom_id res chain seq x y z
N MET A 1 19.53 -3.78 -1.78
CA MET A 1 19.04 -4.98 -1.08
C MET A 1 17.54 -4.91 -1.03
N SER A 2 16.84 -5.91 -1.57
CA SER A 2 15.37 -5.95 -1.48
C SER A 2 15.00 -6.53 -0.12
N GLY A 3 14.65 -5.67 0.85
CA GLY A 3 14.19 -6.11 2.17
C GLY A 3 12.81 -6.79 2.12
N GLN A 4 12.11 -6.69 0.99
CA GLN A 4 10.70 -7.07 0.93
C GLN A 4 10.56 -8.58 0.79
N THR A 5 9.82 -9.16 1.74
CA THR A 5 9.52 -10.60 1.82
C THR A 5 8.74 -11.08 0.58
N LEU A 6 8.72 -12.40 0.34
CA LEU A 6 7.95 -12.96 -0.77
C LEU A 6 6.43 -12.76 -0.57
N THR A 7 5.93 -12.89 0.66
CA THR A 7 4.52 -12.67 1.01
C THR A 7 4.09 -11.24 0.70
N ASP A 8 4.89 -10.24 1.05
CA ASP A 8 4.62 -8.83 0.73
C ASP A 8 4.55 -8.58 -0.77
N ARG A 9 5.39 -9.25 -1.57
CA ARG A 9 5.39 -9.14 -3.03
C ARG A 9 4.13 -9.74 -3.64
N ILE A 10 3.72 -10.91 -3.15
CA ILE A 10 2.51 -11.59 -3.64
C ILE A 10 1.28 -10.74 -3.31
N ALA A 11 1.17 -10.22 -2.08
CA ALA A 11 0.08 -9.33 -1.69
C ALA A 11 0.02 -8.07 -2.58
N ALA A 12 1.14 -7.39 -2.79
CA ALA A 12 1.19 -6.22 -3.69
C ALA A 12 0.90 -6.57 -5.16
N ALA A 13 1.25 -7.78 -5.61
CA ALA A 13 0.94 -8.26 -6.96
C ALA A 13 -0.55 -8.53 -7.14
N GLN A 14 -1.24 -9.08 -6.15
CA GLN A 14 -2.70 -9.29 -6.18
C GLN A 14 -3.44 -7.98 -6.46
N TYR A 15 -3.06 -6.88 -5.78
CA TYR A 15 -3.65 -5.56 -6.03
C TYR A 15 -3.23 -4.93 -7.36
N SER A 16 -2.16 -5.41 -7.99
CA SER A 16 -1.83 -5.04 -9.36
C SER A 16 -2.76 -5.72 -10.37
N VAL A 17 -3.21 -6.95 -10.08
CA VAL A 17 -4.17 -7.70 -10.90
C VAL A 17 -5.59 -7.13 -10.77
N THR A 18 -6.00 -6.77 -9.54
CA THR A 18 -7.32 -6.17 -9.30
C THR A 18 -7.40 -4.68 -9.64
N GLY A 19 -6.28 -4.06 -10.00
CA GLY A 19 -6.20 -2.64 -10.39
C GLY A 19 -6.23 -1.63 -9.24
N SER A 20 -6.24 -2.08 -7.98
CA SER A 20 -6.26 -1.17 -6.83
C SER A 20 -4.88 -0.61 -6.51
N ALA A 21 -4.59 0.57 -7.07
CA ALA A 21 -3.32 1.26 -6.84
C ALA A 21 -3.13 1.68 -5.37
N VAL A 22 -4.21 2.07 -4.69
CA VAL A 22 -4.21 2.44 -3.26
C VAL A 22 -3.90 1.24 -2.39
N ALA A 23 -4.61 0.12 -2.55
CA ALA A 23 -4.35 -1.07 -1.74
C ALA A 23 -2.94 -1.65 -1.98
N ARG A 24 -2.45 -1.57 -3.22
CA ARG A 24 -1.07 -1.90 -3.55
C ARG A 24 -0.07 -1.00 -2.81
N ALA A 25 -0.32 0.30 -2.75
CA ALA A 25 0.55 1.24 -2.06
C ALA A 25 0.55 1.00 -0.54
N VAL A 26 -0.61 0.69 0.05
CA VAL A 26 -0.72 0.26 1.45
C VAL A 26 0.15 -0.96 1.71
N CYS A 27 0.00 -2.04 0.93
CA CYS A 27 0.83 -3.26 1.09
C CYS A 27 2.33 -3.00 0.99
N LYS A 28 2.74 -2.05 0.13
CA LYS A 28 4.15 -1.67 -0.02
C LYS A 28 4.65 -0.74 1.09
N ALA A 29 3.77 0.00 1.77
CA ALA A 29 4.09 0.83 2.92
C ALA A 29 4.16 0.01 4.22
N THR A 30 3.37 -1.06 4.33
CA THR A 30 3.24 -1.92 5.52
C THR A 30 3.83 -3.30 5.25
N THR A 31 5.08 -3.36 4.81
CA THR A 31 5.80 -4.62 4.62
C THR A 31 6.26 -5.20 5.95
N HIS A 32 6.63 -6.47 5.97
CA HIS A 32 7.24 -7.11 7.15
C HIS A 32 8.70 -6.70 7.39
N GLU A 33 9.25 -5.75 6.62
CA GLU A 33 10.57 -5.17 6.86
C GLU A 33 10.58 -4.42 8.21
N VAL A 34 11.62 -4.64 9.04
CA VAL A 34 11.83 -3.91 10.31
C VAL A 34 12.44 -2.54 10.02
N MET A 35 11.68 -1.68 9.34
CA MET A 35 12.02 -0.28 9.08
C MET A 35 10.75 0.56 8.94
N GLY A 36 10.91 1.89 9.00
CA GLY A 36 9.81 2.80 8.69
C GLY A 36 9.34 2.67 7.23
N PRO A 37 8.06 2.98 6.94
CA PRO A 37 7.54 2.94 5.57
C PRO A 37 8.35 3.83 4.62
N LYS A 38 8.60 3.32 3.42
CA LYS A 38 9.36 4.06 2.40
C LYS A 38 8.59 5.31 1.97
N LYS A 39 9.25 6.48 2.04
CA LYS A 39 8.66 7.80 1.73
C LYS A 39 7.82 7.83 0.45
N LYS A 40 8.30 7.22 -0.64
CA LYS A 40 7.57 7.15 -1.92
C LYS A 40 6.17 6.52 -1.84
N HIS A 41 5.93 5.61 -0.90
CA HIS A 41 4.61 5.01 -0.70
C HIS A 41 3.73 5.90 0.17
N LEU A 42 4.31 6.57 1.17
CA LEU A 42 3.61 7.55 1.99
C LEU A 42 3.18 8.77 1.17
N ASP A 43 4.07 9.33 0.36
CA ASP A 43 3.78 10.49 -0.49
C ASP A 43 2.61 10.18 -1.45
N TYR A 44 2.56 8.96 -2.00
CA TYR A 44 1.45 8.50 -2.84
C TYR A 44 0.13 8.40 -2.05
N LEU A 45 0.14 7.82 -0.85
CA LEU A 45 -1.07 7.70 -0.02
C LEU A 45 -1.58 9.08 0.42
N ILE A 46 -0.68 10.02 0.77
CA ILE A 46 -1.03 11.41 1.08
C ILE A 46 -1.68 12.07 -0.14
N GLN A 47 -1.09 11.92 -1.33
CA GLN A 47 -1.71 12.44 -2.55
C GLN A 47 -3.10 11.84 -2.77
N ALA A 48 -3.24 10.52 -2.63
CA ALA A 48 -4.52 9.83 -2.80
C ALA A 48 -5.61 10.36 -1.84
N THR A 49 -5.26 10.78 -0.61
CA THR A 49 -6.24 11.41 0.31
C THR A 49 -6.77 12.76 -0.14
N ASN A 50 -6.11 13.42 -1.10
CA ASN A 50 -6.55 14.69 -1.67
C ASN A 50 -7.35 14.50 -2.98
N GLU A 51 -7.43 13.27 -3.50
CA GLU A 51 -8.13 12.96 -4.73
C GLU A 51 -9.62 12.66 -4.46
N THR A 52 -10.52 13.33 -5.18
CA THR A 52 -11.98 13.21 -4.95
C THR A 52 -12.57 11.88 -5.39
N ASN A 53 -11.86 11.14 -6.24
CA ASN A 53 -12.24 9.84 -6.78
C ASN A 53 -11.63 8.65 -6.01
N VAL A 54 -10.96 8.89 -4.89
CA VAL A 54 -10.43 7.83 -4.02
C VAL A 54 -11.44 7.47 -2.94
N ASN A 55 -11.66 6.17 -2.76
CA ASN A 55 -12.49 5.64 -1.68
C ASN A 55 -11.69 5.61 -0.36
N ILE A 56 -11.81 6.67 0.44
CA ILE A 56 -11.12 6.81 1.73
C ILE A 56 -11.53 5.73 2.75
N PRO A 57 -12.83 5.40 2.93
CA PRO A 57 -13.21 4.28 3.80
C PRO A 57 -12.50 2.97 3.44
N GLN A 58 -12.51 2.57 2.16
CA GLN A 58 -11.85 1.35 1.72
C GLN A 58 -10.32 1.39 1.91
N MET A 59 -9.70 2.56 1.74
CA MET A 59 -8.28 2.75 2.04
C MET A 59 -8.00 2.53 3.54
N ALA A 60 -8.86 3.03 4.42
CA ALA A 60 -8.75 2.83 5.86
C ALA A 60 -8.95 1.36 6.25
N ASP A 61 -9.96 0.69 5.68
CA ASP A 61 -10.19 -0.74 5.89
C ASP A 61 -8.95 -1.55 5.50
N THR A 62 -8.35 -1.25 4.34
CA THR A 62 -7.12 -1.92 3.88
C THR A 62 -5.96 -1.66 4.83
N LEU A 63 -5.89 -0.51 5.52
CA LEU A 63 -4.86 -0.23 6.52
C LEU A 63 -5.10 -1.00 7.82
N PHE A 64 -6.36 -1.18 8.25
CA PHE A 64 -6.69 -1.94 9.45
C PHE A 64 -6.45 -3.45 9.31
N GLU A 65 -6.45 -3.98 8.08
CA GLU A 65 -6.17 -5.38 7.78
C GLU A 65 -4.67 -5.74 7.78
N ARG A 66 -3.77 -4.76 7.95
CA ARG A 66 -2.30 -4.95 7.86
C ARG A 66 -1.65 -5.05 9.22
#